data_AF-A0A2H3BSD8-F1
#
_entry.id   AF-A0A2H3BSD8-F1
#
_cell.length_a   1.000
_cell.length_b   1.000
_cell.length_c   1.000
_cell.angle_alpha   90.00
_cell.angle_beta   90.00
_cell.angle_gamma   90.00
#
_symmetry.space_group_name_H-M   'P 1'
#
loop_
_entity.id
_entity.type
_entity.pdbx_description
1 polymer ?
#
loop_
_entity_poly.entity_id
_entity_poly.type
_entity_poly.pdbx_seq_one_letter_code
_entity_poly.pdbx_strand_id
1 'polypeptide(L)'
;MTGKAKSLAQKTREAREAHDLLMARAIALYQQEQQKPVHEKRKGLRTILNHNTLRNLANGGRSKADFNATKAWLTQAEEKNIVGIVKEYGEWGFPVTHRRLKELVDEVCRTRLGDKFLGPPLGIKTGWCSQSYFK
;
A
#
# COMPACT_ATOMS: atom_id res chain seq x y z
N MET A 1 29.25 -3.74 -20.56
CA MET A 1 29.32 -2.26 -20.64
C MET A 1 28.99 -1.67 -19.28
N THR A 2 29.97 -1.13 -18.58
CA THR A 2 29.81 -0.54 -17.23
C THR A 2 29.40 0.93 -17.37
N GLY A 3 28.28 1.32 -16.74
CA GLY A 3 27.74 2.68 -16.81
C GLY A 3 28.67 3.70 -16.13
N LYS A 4 28.92 4.84 -16.78
CA LYS A 4 29.71 5.94 -16.22
C LYS A 4 29.00 6.57 -15.02
N ALA A 5 29.77 6.98 -14.01
CA ALA A 5 29.25 7.69 -12.85
C ALA A 5 28.61 9.03 -13.26
N LYS A 6 27.45 9.34 -12.67
CA LYS A 6 26.72 10.60 -12.91
C LYS A 6 27.51 11.80 -12.37
N SER A 7 27.42 12.93 -13.08
CA SER A 7 28.04 14.20 -12.66
C SER A 7 27.40 14.74 -11.38
N LEU A 8 28.14 15.55 -10.61
CA LEU A 8 27.63 16.22 -9.40
C LEU A 8 26.38 17.07 -9.69
N ALA A 9 26.38 17.81 -10.81
CA ALA A 9 25.25 18.62 -11.23
C ALA A 9 24.00 17.78 -11.57
N GLN A 10 24.18 16.60 -12.14
CA GLN A 10 23.08 15.68 -12.40
C GLN A 10 22.48 15.14 -11.10
N LYS A 11 23.33 14.78 -10.12
CA LYS A 11 22.87 14.31 -8.80
C LYS A 11 22.10 15.39 -8.05
N THR A 12 22.55 16.65 -8.09
CA THR A 12 21.83 17.76 -7.43
C THR A 12 20.50 18.06 -8.11
N ARG A 13 20.42 17.94 -9.45
CA ARG A 13 19.15 18.08 -10.17
C ARG A 13 18.16 16.98 -9.78
N GLU A 14 18.60 15.72 -9.79
CA GLU A 14 17.78 14.58 -9.38
C GLU A 14 17.28 14.72 -7.93
N ALA A 15 18.11 15.25 -7.01
CA ALA A 15 17.70 15.50 -5.64
C ALA A 15 16.64 16.62 -5.52
N ARG A 16 16.75 17.68 -6.32
CA ARG A 16 15.74 18.76 -6.37
C ARG A 16 14.42 18.26 -6.95
N GLU A 17 14.48 17.55 -8.09
CA GLU A 17 13.30 16.93 -8.70
C GLU A 17 12.59 15.98 -7.71
N ALA A 18 13.35 15.17 -6.97
CA ALA A 18 12.79 14.30 -5.94
C ALA A 18 12.13 15.09 -4.79
N HIS A 19 12.75 16.18 -4.33
CA HIS A 19 12.19 17.05 -3.32
C HIS A 19 10.88 17.72 -3.78
N ASP A 20 10.85 18.24 -5.01
CA ASP A 20 9.68 18.91 -5.58
C ASP A 20 8.51 17.95 -5.78
N LEU A 21 8.79 16.72 -6.24
CA LEU A 21 7.79 15.65 -6.32
C LEU A 21 7.21 15.29 -4.94
N LEU A 22 8.05 15.24 -3.90
CA LEU A 22 7.60 14.98 -2.54
C LEU A 22 6.72 16.12 -2.01
N MET A 23 7.05 17.38 -2.31
CA MET A 23 6.21 18.52 -1.94
C MET A 23 4.88 18.52 -2.67
N ALA A 24 4.88 18.28 -3.98
CA ALA A 24 3.65 18.17 -4.76
C ALA A 24 2.73 17.06 -4.22
N ARG A 25 3.30 15.89 -3.89
CA ARG A 25 2.57 14.77 -3.27
C ARG A 25 2.02 15.15 -1.90
N ALA A 26 2.80 15.86 -1.09
CA ALA A 26 2.39 16.29 0.24
C ALA A 26 1.19 17.25 0.17
N ILE A 27 1.22 18.22 -0.75
CA ILE A 27 0.13 19.17 -1.00
C ILE A 27 -1.13 18.43 -1.45
N ALA A 28 -1.00 17.51 -2.41
CA ALA A 28 -2.14 16.74 -2.93
C ALA A 28 -2.83 15.92 -1.82
N LEU A 29 -2.06 15.26 -0.95
CA LEU A 29 -2.61 14.50 0.18
C LEU A 29 -3.37 15.40 1.16
N TYR A 30 -2.84 16.59 1.44
CA TYR A 30 -3.51 17.54 2.33
C TYR A 30 -4.81 18.07 1.72
N GLN A 31 -4.81 18.37 0.41
CA GLN A 31 -6.00 18.82 -0.30
C GLN A 31 -7.10 17.75 -0.32
N GLN A 32 -6.74 16.48 -0.55
CA GLN A 32 -7.68 15.36 -0.46
C GLN A 32 -8.29 15.23 0.94
N GLU A 33 -7.50 15.41 2.00
CA GLU A 33 -8.04 15.36 3.37
C GLU A 33 -9.02 16.52 3.63
N GLN A 34 -8.76 17.71 3.09
CA GLN A 34 -9.67 18.86 3.24
C GLN A 34 -10.99 18.68 2.49
N GLN A 35 -10.99 17.91 1.41
CA GLN A 35 -12.19 17.56 0.65
C GLN A 35 -13.08 16.53 1.37
N LYS A 36 -12.63 15.94 2.49
CA LYS A 36 -13.46 15.02 3.26
C LYS A 36 -14.70 15.70 3.83
N PRO A 37 -15.86 15.05 3.77
CA PRO A 37 -17.10 15.63 4.22
C PRO A 37 -17.10 15.83 5.74
N VAL A 38 -17.90 16.78 6.21
CA VAL A 38 -17.89 17.29 7.60
C VAL A 38 -18.18 16.20 8.65
N HIS A 39 -18.87 15.12 8.26
CA HIS A 39 -19.16 13.97 9.14
C HIS A 39 -17.96 13.04 9.37
N GLU A 40 -16.87 13.19 8.61
CA GLU A 40 -15.61 12.48 8.87
C GLU A 40 -14.64 13.35 9.67
N LYS A 41 -13.96 12.74 10.65
CA LYS A 41 -12.89 13.42 11.41
C LYS A 41 -11.70 13.71 10.49
N ARG A 42 -11.57 14.97 10.06
CA ARG A 42 -10.42 15.46 9.30
C ARG A 42 -9.14 15.36 10.13
N LYS A 43 -8.08 14.86 9.52
CA LYS A 43 -6.76 14.81 10.16
C LYS A 43 -6.06 16.16 10.08
N GLY A 44 -5.31 16.50 11.12
CA GLY A 44 -4.44 17.69 11.10
C GLY A 44 -3.24 17.48 10.18
N LEU A 45 -2.66 18.59 9.69
CA LEU A 45 -1.49 18.58 8.79
C LEU A 45 -0.34 17.70 9.33
N ARG A 46 -0.04 17.81 10.63
CA ARG A 46 1.02 17.04 11.29
C ARG A 46 0.75 15.53 11.35
N THR A 47 -0.51 15.13 11.34
CA THR A 47 -0.94 13.72 11.32
C THR A 47 -0.81 13.14 9.91
N ILE A 48 -1.09 13.94 8.87
CA ILE A 48 -1.03 13.50 7.46
C ILE A 48 0.43 13.49 6.98
N LEU A 49 1.18 14.54 7.33
CA LEU A 49 2.54 14.77 6.85
C LEU A 49 3.49 14.82 8.05
N ASN A 50 3.77 13.64 8.61
CA ASN A 50 4.78 13.53 9.64
C ASN A 50 6.15 13.93 9.05
N HIS A 51 6.78 14.94 9.64
CA HIS A 51 8.08 15.47 9.23
C HIS A 51 9.18 14.40 9.14
N ASN A 52 9.14 13.37 10.00
CA ASN A 52 10.08 12.24 9.93
C ASN A 52 9.84 11.38 8.69
N THR A 53 8.58 11.17 8.31
CA THR A 53 8.22 10.44 7.09
C THR A 53 8.68 11.21 5.85
N LEU A 54 8.48 12.52 5.80
CA LEU A 54 8.96 13.37 4.70
C LEU A 54 10.49 13.34 4.59
N ARG A 55 11.20 13.46 5.71
CA ARG A 55 12.66 13.38 5.76
C ARG A 55 13.17 12.01 5.28
N ASN A 56 12.55 10.93 5.75
CA ASN A 56 12.95 9.58 5.36
C ASN A 56 12.74 9.34 3.86
N LEU A 57 11.62 9.81 3.29
CA LEU A 57 11.36 9.72 1.86
C LEU A 57 12.36 10.57 1.04
N ALA A 58 12.66 11.79 1.49
CA ALA A 58 13.64 12.66 0.82
C ALA A 58 15.07 12.07 0.82
N ASN A 59 15.42 11.33 1.86
CA ASN A 59 16.68 10.60 1.96
C ASN A 59 16.70 9.28 1.16
N GLY A 60 15.68 9.01 0.33
CA GLY A 60 15.59 7.80 -0.49
C GLY A 60 14.95 6.60 0.21
N GLY A 61 14.31 6.81 1.36
CA GLY A 61 13.49 5.80 2.03
C GLY A 61 12.30 5.40 1.16
N ARG A 62 11.89 4.13 1.25
CA ARG A 62 10.73 3.60 0.53
C ARG A 62 9.46 3.76 1.37
N SER A 63 8.33 3.98 0.71
CA SER A 63 7.06 4.02 1.44
C SER A 63 6.68 2.62 1.95
N LYS A 64 5.91 2.56 3.04
CA LYS A 64 5.36 1.27 3.53
C LYS A 64 4.55 0.56 2.45
N ALA A 65 3.84 1.30 1.58
CA ALA A 65 3.09 0.72 0.47
C ALA A 65 4.03 0.04 -0.54
N ASP A 66 5.11 0.71 -0.94
CA ASP A 66 6.09 0.14 -1.88
C ASP A 66 6.80 -1.09 -1.28
N PHE A 67 7.15 -1.01 0.01
CA PHE A 67 7.76 -2.13 0.74
C PHE A 67 6.78 -3.30 0.93
N ASN A 68 5.50 -3.03 1.13
CA ASN A 68 4.49 -4.07 1.23
C ASN A 68 4.18 -4.67 -0.14
N ALA A 69 4.20 -3.88 -1.22
CA ALA A 69 4.00 -4.36 -2.59
C ALA A 69 5.08 -5.39 -2.99
N THR A 70 6.33 -5.25 -2.52
CA THR A 70 7.37 -6.26 -2.76
C THR A 70 7.17 -7.56 -1.97
N LYS A 71 6.37 -7.52 -0.89
CA LYS A 71 6.06 -8.67 -0.05
C LYS A 71 4.63 -9.20 -0.26
N ALA A 72 3.85 -8.54 -1.11
CA ALA A 72 2.45 -8.85 -1.33
C ALA A 72 2.31 -10.18 -2.08
N TRP A 73 1.39 -11.02 -1.60
CA TRP A 73 1.07 -12.27 -2.26
C TRP A 73 0.10 -12.06 -3.43
N LEU A 74 -0.75 -11.03 -3.32
CA LEU A 74 -1.72 -10.62 -4.33
C LEU A 74 -1.14 -9.53 -5.22
N THR A 75 -1.49 -9.58 -6.50
CA THR A 75 -1.32 -8.46 -7.42
C THR A 75 -2.37 -7.38 -7.15
N GLN A 76 -2.10 -6.15 -7.58
CA GLN A 76 -3.03 -5.03 -7.39
C GLN A 76 -4.39 -5.26 -8.07
N ALA A 77 -4.43 -6.04 -9.15
CA ALA A 77 -5.67 -6.41 -9.83
C ALA A 77 -6.49 -7.41 -8.97
N GLU A 78 -5.84 -8.42 -8.42
CA GLU A 78 -6.48 -9.42 -7.56
C GLU A 78 -7.02 -8.80 -6.27
N GLU A 79 -6.26 -7.89 -5.65
CA GLU A 79 -6.69 -7.16 -4.47
C GLU A 79 -7.97 -6.35 -4.75
N LYS A 80 -8.03 -5.65 -5.89
CA LYS A 80 -9.23 -4.90 -6.29
C LYS A 80 -10.45 -5.79 -6.46
N ASN A 81 -10.29 -6.96 -7.06
CA ASN A 81 -11.39 -7.92 -7.25
C ASN A 81 -11.93 -8.42 -5.91
N ILE A 82 -11.03 -8.77 -4.98
CA ILE A 82 -11.42 -9.23 -3.63
C ILE A 82 -12.13 -8.11 -2.87
N VAL A 83 -11.64 -6.87 -2.94
CA VAL A 83 -12.30 -5.71 -2.32
C VAL A 83 -13.68 -5.47 -2.93
N GLY A 84 -13.85 -5.63 -4.25
CA GLY A 84 -15.14 -5.54 -4.93
C GLY A 84 -16.15 -6.55 -4.37
N ILE A 85 -15.76 -7.82 -4.33
CA ILE A 85 -16.57 -8.90 -3.76
C ILE A 85 -16.97 -8.59 -2.31
N VAL A 86 -16.03 -8.16 -1.48
CA VAL A 86 -16.32 -7.81 -0.08
C VAL A 86 -17.32 -6.66 0.03
N LYS A 87 -17.25 -5.66 -0.86
CA LYS A 87 -18.23 -4.57 -0.90
C LYS A 87 -19.61 -5.07 -1.29
N GLU A 88 -19.72 -5.89 -2.33
CA GLU A 88 -21.00 -6.48 -2.78
C GLU A 88 -21.67 -7.27 -1.65
N TYR A 89 -20.91 -8.13 -0.95
CA TYR A 89 -21.40 -8.86 0.22
C TYR A 89 -21.84 -7.92 1.35
N GLY A 90 -21.13 -6.82 1.57
CA GLY A 90 -21.51 -5.77 2.53
C GLY A 90 -22.82 -5.07 2.15
N GLU A 91 -23.02 -4.76 0.87
CA GLU A 91 -24.25 -4.17 0.34
C GLU A 91 -25.46 -5.11 0.48
N TRP A 92 -25.23 -6.42 0.37
CA TRP A 92 -26.25 -7.45 0.60
C TRP A 92 -26.55 -7.71 2.09
N GLY A 93 -25.86 -7.02 3.00
CA GLY A 93 -26.07 -7.15 4.45
C GLY A 93 -25.39 -8.37 5.08
N PHE A 94 -24.52 -9.07 4.33
CA PHE A 94 -23.77 -10.22 4.81
C PHE A 94 -22.27 -9.91 4.82
N PRO A 95 -21.73 -9.31 5.89
CA PRO A 95 -20.32 -9.00 5.95
C PRO A 95 -19.47 -10.28 5.81
N VAL A 96 -18.50 -10.25 4.90
CA VAL A 96 -17.59 -11.37 4.68
C VAL A 96 -16.82 -11.64 5.97
N THR A 97 -16.96 -12.85 6.50
CA THR A 97 -16.19 -13.28 7.69
C THR A 97 -14.72 -13.44 7.34
N HIS A 98 -13.84 -13.23 8.33
CA HIS A 98 -12.38 -13.38 8.16
C HIS A 98 -11.96 -14.72 7.51
N ARG A 99 -12.66 -15.80 7.86
CA ARG A 99 -12.46 -17.11 7.26
C ARG A 99 -12.76 -17.11 5.77
N ARG A 100 -13.88 -16.53 5.36
CA ARG A 100 -14.31 -16.50 3.96
C ARG A 100 -13.40 -15.63 3.10
N LEU A 101 -12.94 -14.50 3.65
CA LEU A 101 -11.94 -13.67 2.99
C LEU A 101 -10.64 -14.44 2.74
N LYS A 102 -10.19 -15.20 3.74
CA LYS A 102 -9.00 -16.06 3.59
C LYS A 102 -9.20 -17.11 2.49
N GLU A 103 -10.34 -17.79 2.48
CA GLU A 103 -10.66 -18.79 1.45
C GLU A 103 -10.63 -18.19 0.03
N LEU A 104 -11.24 -17.01 -0.16
CA LEU A 104 -11.21 -16.30 -1.45
C LEU A 104 -9.79 -15.94 -1.88
N VAL A 105 -8.97 -15.43 -0.96
CA VAL A 105 -7.58 -15.08 -1.24
C VAL A 105 -6.76 -16.34 -1.56
N ASP A 106 -6.91 -17.41 -0.78
CA ASP A 106 -6.24 -18.68 -1.02
C ASP A 106 -6.65 -19.29 -2.37
N GLU A 107 -7.91 -19.15 -2.79
CA GLU A 107 -8.39 -19.60 -4.11
C GLU A 107 -7.75 -18.81 -5.27
N VAL A 108 -7.72 -17.49 -5.18
CA VAL A 108 -7.05 -16.62 -6.16
C VAL A 108 -5.55 -16.91 -6.23
N CYS A 109 -4.89 -17.06 -5.07
CA CYS A 109 -3.49 -17.41 -5.03
C CYS A 109 -3.22 -18.81 -5.59
N ARG A 110 -4.07 -19.81 -5.31
CA ARG A 110 -3.93 -21.17 -5.85
C ARG A 110 -4.11 -21.22 -7.36
N THR A 111 -5.09 -20.49 -7.91
CA THR A 111 -5.30 -20.47 -9.37
C THR A 111 -4.12 -19.86 -10.12
N ARG A 112 -3.49 -18.79 -9.59
CA ARG A 112 -2.34 -18.15 -10.24
C ARG A 112 -1.00 -18.84 -9.96
N LEU A 113 -0.73 -19.17 -8.71
CA LEU A 113 0.58 -19.68 -8.26
C LEU A 113 0.66 -21.20 -8.27
N GLY A 114 -0.49 -21.90 -8.31
CA GLY A 114 -0.56 -23.36 -8.31
C GLY A 114 0.17 -23.98 -7.13
N ASP A 115 0.91 -25.05 -7.40
CA ASP A 115 1.68 -25.80 -6.40
C ASP A 115 2.81 -24.98 -5.75
N LYS A 116 3.24 -23.86 -6.35
CA LYS A 116 4.24 -22.96 -5.74
C LYS A 116 3.71 -22.25 -4.50
N PHE A 117 2.39 -22.25 -4.31
CA PHE A 117 1.74 -21.73 -3.11
C PHE A 117 1.74 -22.72 -1.94
N LEU A 118 2.20 -23.96 -2.15
CA LEU A 118 2.24 -25.01 -1.12
C LEU A 118 3.43 -24.80 -0.14
N GLY A 119 3.24 -23.92 0.85
CA GLY A 119 4.02 -23.84 2.09
C GLY A 119 3.12 -23.94 3.34
N PRO A 120 3.57 -24.51 4.48
CA PRO A 120 2.69 -25.37 5.28
C PRO A 120 1.85 -24.69 6.39
N PRO A 121 0.62 -25.19 6.71
CA PRO A 121 -0.14 -26.23 6.01
C PRO A 121 -1.36 -25.61 5.27
N LEU A 122 -1.37 -25.66 3.94
CA LEU A 122 -2.51 -25.35 3.05
C LEU A 122 -2.99 -23.89 2.93
N GLY A 123 -2.11 -22.89 3.10
CA GLY A 123 -2.40 -21.52 2.67
C GLY A 123 -1.86 -20.44 3.61
N ILE A 124 -2.40 -19.24 3.47
CA ILE A 124 -2.03 -18.07 4.28
C ILE A 124 -1.98 -18.40 5.78
N LYS A 125 -0.91 -18.00 6.48
CA LYS A 125 -0.72 -18.28 7.92
C LYS A 125 -1.90 -17.75 8.75
N THR A 126 -2.27 -18.49 9.80
CA THR A 126 -3.19 -18.03 10.84
C THR A 126 -2.64 -16.74 11.47
N GLY A 127 -3.30 -15.60 11.22
CA GLY A 127 -2.87 -14.27 11.67
C GLY A 127 -2.60 -13.24 10.56
N TRP A 128 -2.62 -13.63 9.28
CA TRP A 128 -2.46 -12.68 8.16
C TRP A 128 -3.51 -11.58 8.13
N CYS A 129 -4.78 -11.94 8.40
CA CYS A 129 -5.87 -10.96 8.50
C CYS A 129 -5.86 -10.17 9.82
N SER A 130 -4.99 -10.54 10.77
CA SER A 130 -4.82 -9.87 12.08
C SER A 130 -3.69 -8.84 12.07
N GLN A 131 -3.06 -8.59 10.91
CA GLN A 131 -2.07 -7.55 10.75
C GLN A 131 -2.77 -6.18 10.84
N SER A 132 -3.02 -5.70 12.07
CA SER A 132 -3.58 -4.38 12.31
C SER A 132 -2.72 -3.32 11.65
N TYR A 133 -3.18 -2.77 10.53
CA TYR A 133 -2.58 -1.62 9.84
C TYR A 133 -2.81 -0.28 10.57
N PHE A 134 -3.18 -0.33 11.84
CA PHE A 134 -3.31 0.81 12.74
C PHE A 134 -2.38 0.63 13.94
N LYS A 135 -1.18 1.22 13.83
CA LYS A 135 -0.38 1.74 14.92
C LYS A 135 0.53 2.84 14.37
#